data_AF-A0A417LEE0-F1
#
_entry.id   AF-A0A417LEE0-F1
#
_cell.length_a   1.000
_cell.length_b   1.000
_cell.length_c   1.000
_cell.angle_alpha   90.00
_cell.angle_beta   90.00
_cell.angle_gamma   90.00
#
_symmetry.space_group_name_H-M   'P 1'
#
loop_
_entity.id
_entity.type
_entity.pdbx_description
1 polymer ?
#
loop_
_entity_poly.entity_id
_entity_poly.type
_entity_poly.pdbx_seq_one_letter_code
_entity_poly.pdbx_strand_id
1 'polypeptide(L)'
;MRQISRLSIQTGKVPESRATLAVPVGTLKELPAGSAFIQKSGQATAEIRFRHDTLFVTATCDSLQTLVYQYEEQLERLSTQTQEKKKETTWQLPTLLLLLILSGLVLLKIVR
;
A
#
# COMPACT_ATOMS: atom_id res chain seq x y z
N MET A 1 -19.16 -19.31 18.63
CA MET A 1 -17.82 -19.02 19.19
C MET A 1 -17.37 -17.67 18.64
N ARG A 2 -17.06 -16.70 19.52
CA ARG A 2 -16.68 -15.34 19.13
C ARG A 2 -15.18 -15.35 18.84
N GLN A 3 -14.79 -15.16 17.58
CA GLN A 3 -13.39 -15.09 17.19
C GLN A 3 -12.79 -13.80 17.78
N ILE A 4 -12.02 -13.93 18.86
CA ILE A 4 -11.30 -12.81 19.44
C ILE A 4 -10.07 -12.59 18.57
N SER A 5 -10.15 -11.61 17.66
CA SER A 5 -8.99 -11.14 16.91
C SER A 5 -8.01 -10.49 17.88
N ARG A 6 -6.87 -11.16 18.13
CA ARG A 6 -5.74 -10.53 18.81
C ARG A 6 -5.18 -9.47 17.87
N LEU A 7 -5.42 -8.19 18.17
CA LEU A 7 -4.70 -7.10 17.52
C LEU A 7 -3.24 -7.15 17.97
N SER A 8 -2.34 -7.47 17.04
CA SER A 8 -0.90 -7.28 17.24
C SER A 8 -0.53 -5.88 16.74
N ILE A 9 -0.19 -4.98 17.65
CA ILE A 9 0.28 -3.63 17.30
C ILE A 9 1.78 -3.73 17.00
N GLN A 10 2.17 -3.39 15.79
CA GLN A 10 3.59 -3.25 15.42
C GLN A 10 3.91 -1.79 15.11
N THR A 11 5.00 -1.28 15.67
CA THR A 11 5.55 0.02 15.32
C THR A 11 6.35 -0.08 14.03
N GLY A 12 5.92 0.62 12.98
CA GLY A 12 6.67 0.76 11.74
C GLY A 12 7.62 1.96 11.77
N LYS A 13 8.80 1.84 11.16
CA LYS A 13 9.65 3.01 10.86
C LYS A 13 9.07 3.73 9.65
N VAL A 14 8.73 5.00 9.83
CA VAL A 14 8.31 5.89 8.73
C VAL A 14 9.56 6.65 8.28
N PRO A 15 9.94 6.60 6.99
CA PRO A 15 11.08 7.36 6.51
C PRO A 15 10.83 8.85 6.73
N GLU A 16 11.89 9.58 7.13
CA GLU A 16 11.81 11.02 7.26
C GLU A 16 11.57 11.63 5.87
N SER A 17 10.58 12.52 5.78
CA SER A 17 10.41 13.39 4.62
C SER A 17 10.30 14.84 5.10
N ARG A 18 11.19 15.69 4.57
CA ARG A 18 11.36 17.07 5.00
C ARG A 18 11.60 17.98 3.81
N ALA A 19 10.81 19.04 3.72
CA ALA A 19 11.04 20.18 2.83
C ALA A 19 11.39 21.41 3.66
N THR A 20 12.46 22.12 3.27
CA THR A 20 12.89 23.36 3.92
C THR A 20 12.80 24.48 2.91
N LEU A 21 11.98 25.50 3.22
CA LEU A 21 11.80 26.67 2.38
C LEU A 21 12.33 27.90 3.12
N ALA A 22 13.27 28.62 2.49
CA ALA A 22 13.81 29.88 2.98
C ALA A 22 13.49 30.98 1.96
N VAL A 23 12.81 32.03 2.41
CA VAL A 23 12.40 33.15 1.56
C VAL A 23 12.91 34.44 2.18
N PRO A 24 13.68 35.27 1.44
CA PRO A 24 14.07 36.59 1.90
C PRO A 24 12.84 37.48 2.14
N VAL A 25 12.81 38.19 3.27
CA VAL A 25 11.67 39.03 3.68
C VAL A 25 11.34 40.10 2.63
N GLY A 26 12.37 40.67 1.97
CA GLY A 26 12.17 41.67 0.91
C GLY A 26 11.36 41.11 -0.27
N THR A 27 11.75 39.94 -0.76
CA THR A 27 11.08 39.25 -1.88
C THR A 27 9.67 38.77 -1.52
N LEU A 28 9.43 38.48 -0.24
CA LEU A 28 8.11 38.07 0.25
C LEU A 28 7.06 39.18 0.08
N LYS A 29 7.45 40.44 0.33
CA LYS A 29 6.56 41.61 0.24
C LYS A 29 6.26 41.99 -1.21
N GLU A 30 7.17 41.69 -2.12
CA GLU A 30 7.03 41.93 -3.56
C GLU A 30 6.34 40.78 -4.30
N LEU A 31 5.95 39.71 -3.57
CA LEU A 31 5.32 38.54 -4.15
C LEU A 31 4.00 38.92 -4.84
N PRO A 32 3.88 38.72 -6.18
CA PRO A 32 2.67 39.09 -6.91
C PRO A 32 1.42 38.37 -6.38
N ALA A 33 0.27 39.04 -6.48
CA ALA A 33 -1.00 38.44 -6.09
C ALA A 33 -1.23 37.10 -6.83
N GLY A 34 -1.57 36.06 -6.08
CA GLY A 34 -1.78 34.71 -6.62
C GLY A 34 -0.53 33.82 -6.65
N SER A 35 0.67 34.36 -6.50
CA SER A 35 1.91 33.57 -6.51
C SER A 35 2.27 32.99 -5.13
N ALA A 36 3.19 32.01 -5.14
CA ALA A 36 3.61 31.25 -3.97
C ALA A 36 5.07 30.82 -4.10
N PHE A 37 5.80 30.78 -3.00
CA PHE A 37 7.04 30.03 -2.89
C PHE A 37 6.71 28.60 -2.48
N ILE A 38 7.21 27.62 -3.23
CA ILE A 38 6.91 26.21 -2.99
C ILE A 38 8.22 25.43 -3.01
N GLN A 39 8.48 24.67 -1.95
CA GLN A 39 9.53 23.67 -1.90
C GLN A 39 8.90 22.30 -1.68
N LYS A 40 9.26 21.33 -2.53
CA LYS A 40 8.91 19.92 -2.36
C LYS A 40 10.16 19.09 -2.16
N SER A 41 10.09 18.09 -1.30
CA SER A 41 11.17 17.13 -1.03
C SER A 41 10.54 15.80 -0.63
N GLY A 42 10.55 14.85 -1.57
CA GLY A 42 9.82 13.59 -1.41
C GLY A 42 8.33 13.82 -1.18
N GLN A 43 7.87 13.39 -0.01
CA GLN A 43 6.50 13.45 0.48
C GLN A 43 6.15 14.78 1.17
N ALA A 44 7.17 15.57 1.52
CA ALA A 44 7.00 16.84 2.20
C ALA A 44 6.89 18.00 1.21
N THR A 45 5.96 18.92 1.46
CA THR A 45 5.84 20.19 0.76
C THR A 45 5.75 21.32 1.78
N ALA A 46 6.51 22.39 1.55
CA ALA A 46 6.40 23.65 2.26
C ALA A 46 6.03 24.74 1.26
N GLU A 47 5.00 25.51 1.57
CA GLU A 47 4.47 26.55 0.71
C GLU A 47 4.23 27.83 1.50
N ILE A 48 4.64 28.95 0.93
CA ILE A 48 4.44 30.28 1.49
C ILE A 48 3.74 31.14 0.45
N ARG A 49 2.59 31.72 0.83
CA ARG A 49 1.83 32.69 0.04
C ARG A 49 1.68 33.98 0.82
N PHE A 50 1.78 35.10 0.11
CA PHE A 50 1.45 36.41 0.66
C PHE A 50 0.14 36.89 0.02
N ARG A 51 -0.81 37.33 0.84
CA ARG A 51 -2.10 37.86 0.38
C ARG A 51 -2.40 39.12 1.16
N HIS A 52 -2.40 40.26 0.47
CA HIS A 52 -2.59 41.59 1.04
C HIS A 52 -1.56 41.91 2.15
N ASP A 53 -1.92 41.68 3.40
CA ASP A 53 -1.11 41.92 4.60
C ASP A 53 -0.76 40.62 5.36
N THR A 54 -1.26 39.48 4.86
CA THR A 54 -1.26 38.23 5.61
C THR A 54 -0.37 37.18 4.93
N LEU A 55 0.48 36.56 5.73
CA LEU A 55 1.33 35.44 5.35
C LEU A 55 0.60 34.11 5.60
N PHE A 56 0.48 33.30 4.56
CA PHE A 56 -0.07 31.95 4.62
C PHE A 56 1.06 30.95 4.47
N VAL A 57 1.23 30.08 5.46
CA VAL A 57 2.25 29.02 5.47
C VAL A 57 1.52 27.68 5.49
N THR A 58 1.78 26.85 4.48
CA THR A 58 1.23 25.50 4.36
C THR A 58 2.38 24.51 4.37
N ALA A 59 2.29 23.51 5.26
CA ALA A 59 3.22 22.38 5.28
C ALA A 59 2.42 21.08 5.18
N THR A 60 2.78 20.22 4.22
CA THR A 60 2.17 18.90 4.03
C THR A 60 3.24 17.81 4.04
N CYS A 61 2.88 16.62 4.49
CA CYS A 61 3.73 15.43 4.44
C CYS A 61 2.83 14.19 4.28
N ASP A 62 3.02 13.41 3.21
CA ASP A 62 2.21 12.23 2.87
C ASP A 62 2.97 10.90 3.06
N SER A 63 3.96 10.87 3.96
CA SER A 63 4.78 9.68 4.23
C SER A 63 3.97 8.48 4.75
N LEU A 64 2.98 8.71 5.62
CA LEU A 64 2.10 7.66 6.13
C LEU A 64 1.15 7.11 5.07
N GLN A 65 0.62 7.99 4.21
CA GLN A 65 -0.32 7.57 3.16
C GLN A 65 0.38 6.65 2.14
N THR A 66 1.63 6.96 1.81
CA THR A 66 2.46 6.07 0.99
C THR A 66 2.61 4.68 1.62
N LEU A 67 2.87 4.62 2.93
CA LEU A 67 3.02 3.35 3.65
C LEU A 67 1.73 2.53 3.65
N VAL A 68 0.58 3.19 3.85
CA VAL A 68 -0.74 2.54 3.81
C VAL A 68 -0.98 1.91 2.44
N TYR A 69 -0.74 2.64 1.35
CA TYR A 69 -0.90 2.08 0.00
C TYR A 69 -0.02 0.87 -0.25
N GLN A 70 1.24 0.90 0.19
CA GLN A 70 2.14 -0.24 0.07
C GLN A 70 1.62 -1.47 0.82
N TYR A 71 1.07 -1.29 2.02
CA TYR A 71 0.50 -2.40 2.78
C TYR A 71 -0.79 -2.94 2.16
N GLU A 72 -1.67 -2.07 1.67
CA GLU A 72 -2.88 -2.50 0.97
C GLU A 72 -2.54 -3.34 -0.26
N GLU A 73 -1.58 -2.90 -1.06
CA GLU A 73 -1.12 -3.66 -2.23
C GLU A 73 -0.50 -5.01 -1.85
N GLN A 74 0.31 -5.06 -0.78
CA GLN A 74 0.87 -6.32 -0.28
C GLN A 74 -0.22 -7.29 0.21
N LEU A 75 -1.23 -6.78 0.94
CA LEU A 75 -2.35 -7.58 1.40
C LEU A 75 -3.16 -8.15 0.23
N GLU A 76 -3.41 -7.33 -0.79
CA GLU A 76 -4.11 -7.76 -2.00
C GLU A 76 -3.34 -8.90 -2.69
N ARG A 77 -2.03 -8.73 -2.92
CA ARG A 77 -1.16 -9.75 -3.51
C ARG A 77 -1.14 -11.06 -2.72
N LEU A 78 -1.12 -10.99 -1.39
CA LEU A 78 -1.19 -12.20 -0.54
C LEU A 78 -2.55 -12.89 -0.66
N SER A 79 -3.63 -12.11 -0.74
CA SER A 79 -4.98 -12.63 -0.89
C SER A 79 -5.17 -13.36 -2.22
N THR A 80 -4.67 -12.79 -3.32
CA THR A 80 -4.77 -13.40 -4.65
C THR A 80 -3.96 -14.69 -4.74
N GLN A 81 -2.72 -14.70 -4.25
CA GLN A 81 -1.89 -15.92 -4.18
C GLN A 81 -2.56 -17.03 -3.36
N THR A 82 -3.21 -16.67 -2.24
CA THR A 82 -3.91 -17.65 -1.40
C THR A 82 -5.11 -18.24 -2.14
N GLN A 83 -5.84 -17.43 -2.90
CA GLN A 83 -6.95 -17.92 -3.72
C GLN A 83 -6.49 -18.79 -4.88
N GLU A 84 -5.40 -18.42 -5.56
CA GLU A 84 -4.81 -19.20 -6.65
C GLU A 84 -4.38 -20.58 -6.17
N LYS A 85 -3.61 -20.65 -5.07
CA LYS A 85 -3.22 -21.94 -4.47
C LYS A 85 -4.43 -22.80 -4.10
N LYS A 86 -5.48 -22.18 -3.52
CA LYS A 86 -6.72 -22.90 -3.19
C LYS A 86 -7.37 -23.46 -4.45
N LYS A 87 -7.42 -22.70 -5.56
CA LYS A 87 -7.94 -23.18 -6.84
C LYS A 87 -7.11 -24.34 -7.39
N GLU A 88 -5.79 -24.22 -7.41
CA GLU A 88 -4.89 -25.28 -7.89
C GLU A 88 -5.09 -26.60 -7.11
N THR A 89 -5.08 -26.55 -5.77
CA THR A 89 -5.36 -27.73 -4.94
C THR A 89 -6.77 -28.28 -5.18
N THR A 90 -7.76 -27.40 -5.41
CA THR A 90 -9.16 -27.81 -5.65
C THR A 90 -9.31 -28.57 -6.97
N TRP A 91 -8.57 -28.24 -8.04
CA TRP A 91 -8.60 -28.99 -9.30
C TRP A 91 -7.71 -30.24 -9.29
N GLN A 92 -6.64 -30.25 -8.48
CA GLN A 92 -5.74 -31.40 -8.32
C GLN A 92 -6.39 -32.58 -7.56
N LEU A 93 -7.24 -32.30 -6.58
CA LEU A 93 -7.92 -33.33 -5.80
C LEU A 93 -8.84 -34.26 -6.64
N PRO A 94 -9.79 -33.76 -7.46
CA PRO A 94 -10.66 -34.62 -8.26
C PRO A 94 -9.91 -35.34 -9.39
N THR A 95 -8.86 -34.74 -9.96
CA THR A 95 -8.03 -35.39 -10.99
C THR A 95 -7.23 -36.56 -10.41
N LEU A 96 -6.64 -36.41 -9.22
CA LEU A 96 -5.93 -37.50 -8.54
C LEU A 96 -6.89 -38.65 -8.16
N LEU A 97 -8.10 -38.32 -7.71
CA LEU A 97 -9.14 -39.29 -7.37
C LEU A 97 -9.59 -40.11 -8.60
N LEU A 98 -9.79 -39.44 -9.74
CA LEU A 98 -10.14 -40.10 -11.01
C LEU A 98 -9.05 -41.09 -11.46
N LEU A 99 -7.77 -40.69 -11.37
CA LEU A 99 -6.63 -41.55 -11.71
C LEU A 99 -6.55 -42.79 -10.81
N LEU A 100 -6.78 -42.65 -9.51
CA LEU A 100 -6.82 -43.78 -8.58
C LEU A 100 -7.95 -44.75 -8.94
N ILE A 101 -9.15 -44.26 -9.24
CA ILE A 101 -10.29 -45.10 -9.63
C ILE A 101 -10.01 -45.86 -10.94
N LEU A 102 -9.46 -45.20 -11.96
CA LEU A 102 -9.10 -45.83 -13.23
C LEU A 102 -8.03 -46.92 -13.04
N SER A 103 -6.99 -46.65 -12.24
CA SER A 103 -5.95 -47.64 -11.94
C SER A 103 -6.52 -48.88 -11.22
N GLY A 104 -7.45 -48.68 -10.28
CA GLY A 104 -8.12 -49.76 -9.56
C GLY A 104 -8.98 -50.63 -10.48
N LEU A 105 -9.71 -50.03 -11.44
CA LEU A 105 -10.49 -50.78 -12.44
C LEU A 105 -9.60 -51.62 -13.36
N VAL A 106 -8.45 -51.10 -13.77
CA VAL A 106 -7.46 -51.85 -14.57
C VAL A 106 -6.90 -53.03 -13.78
N LEU A 107 -6.51 -52.82 -12.52
CA LEU A 107 -6.04 -53.88 -11.63
C LEU A 107 -7.11 -54.96 -11.40
N LEU A 108 -8.38 -54.57 -11.21
CA LEU A 108 -9.48 -55.51 -11.05
C LEU A 108 -9.73 -56.36 -12.29
N LYS A 109 -9.51 -55.79 -13.48
CA LYS A 109 -9.58 -56.49 -14.78
C LYS A 109 -8.39 -57.41 -15.05
N ILE A 110 -7.27 -57.23 -14.37
CA ILE A 110 -6.08 -58.09 -14.51
C ILE A 110 -6.16 -59.28 -13.55
N VAL A 111 -6.76 -59.09 -12.37
CA VAL A 111 -6.91 -60.13 -11.34
C VAL A 111 -8.10 -61.07 -11.61
N ARG A 112 -9.06 -60.66 -12.44
CA ARG A 112 -10.26 -61.42 -12.81
C ARG A 112 -10.18 -61.96 -14.22
#